data_AF-E1QJ71-F1
#
_entry.id   AF-E1QJ71-F1
#
_cell.length_a   1.000
_cell.length_b   1.000
_cell.length_c   1.000
_cell.angle_alpha   90.00
_cell.angle_beta   90.00
_cell.angle_gamma   90.00
#
_symmetry.space_group_name_H-M   'P 1'
#
loop_
_entity.id
_entity.type
_entity.pdbx_description
1 polymer ?
#
loop_
_entity_poly.entity_id
_entity_poly.type
_entity_poly.pdbx_seq_one_letter_code
_entity_poly.pdbx_strand_id
1 'polypeptide(L)'
;MGIAILGRIKARLKNNSAAVQEAGRQTQPCAISCKLETEIRYGKLRGWAYNVHNPGERLTVQLCRDGEVLQEVLSCRPRPDLAHVIPTPFDYGFAISLPVVDCRKSPAIFSLRVAEYPDAPVKNGVVTLAMCDKDSVVRGACDKQLNGRFINGWAVDAATGQGGRRLVIMIDGNFLTEVIADAPRHDIAKAGLGEVNCGFRVRLPKYFFNGNSHVVMVIDSVTKTVLDNTGVKFSLADIKNGLERERSRLAGEMYKSYLRHFKGKMA
;
A
#
# COMPACT_ATOMS: atom_id res chain seq x y z
N MET A 1 32.11 -49.35 54.75
CA MET A 1 30.65 -49.49 55.02
C MET A 1 30.14 -48.12 55.41
N GLY A 2 29.48 -47.30 54.59
CA GLY A 2 28.63 -47.60 53.43
C GLY A 2 27.20 -47.02 53.60
N ILE A 3 26.99 -46.03 54.48
CA ILE A 3 25.67 -45.48 54.81
C ILE A 3 25.70 -43.95 54.63
N ALA A 4 25.58 -43.48 53.38
CA ALA A 4 25.33 -42.07 53.08
C ALA A 4 24.74 -41.79 51.68
N ILE A 5 24.06 -42.74 51.02
CA ILE A 5 23.53 -42.53 49.64
C ILE A 5 22.02 -42.83 49.49
N LEU A 6 21.31 -43.24 50.54
CA LEU A 6 19.87 -43.56 50.45
C LEU A 6 18.90 -42.42 50.80
N GLY A 7 19.40 -41.18 50.97
CA GLY A 7 18.57 -40.00 51.25
C GLY A 7 18.16 -39.15 50.04
N ARG A 8 18.74 -39.38 48.85
CA ARG A 8 18.48 -38.53 47.66
C ARG A 8 17.56 -39.12 46.60
N ILE A 9 17.10 -40.38 46.75
CA ILE A 9 16.25 -41.03 45.75
C ILE A 9 14.75 -40.81 46.02
N LYS A 10 14.32 -40.57 47.27
CA LYS A 10 12.89 -40.26 47.57
C LYS A 10 12.46 -38.83 47.25
N ALA A 11 13.40 -37.88 47.07
CA ALA A 11 13.08 -36.53 46.63
C ALA A 11 12.88 -36.41 45.11
N ARG A 12 13.32 -37.40 44.32
CA ARG A 12 13.19 -37.38 42.86
C ARG A 12 11.88 -38.01 42.35
N LEU A 13 11.17 -38.77 43.20
CA LEU A 13 9.91 -39.43 42.84
C LEU A 13 8.64 -38.64 43.22
N LYS A 14 8.73 -37.59 44.06
CA LYS A 14 7.61 -36.64 44.26
C LYS A 14 7.59 -35.49 43.24
N ASN A 15 8.72 -35.21 42.57
CA ASN A 15 8.74 -34.22 41.49
C ASN A 15 8.28 -34.78 40.13
N ASN A 16 8.20 -36.11 39.98
CA ASN A 16 7.64 -36.72 38.77
C ASN A 16 6.10 -36.82 38.78
N SER A 17 5.44 -36.53 39.90
CA SER A 17 3.97 -36.44 39.96
C SER A 17 3.45 -35.09 39.45
N ALA A 18 4.29 -34.05 39.48
CA ALA A 18 4.00 -32.73 38.92
C ALA A 18 4.37 -32.63 37.42
N ALA A 19 5.37 -33.40 36.96
CA ALA A 19 5.81 -33.41 35.56
C ALA A 19 4.95 -34.28 34.61
N VAL A 20 4.01 -35.08 35.15
CA VAL A 20 3.09 -35.89 34.33
C VAL A 20 1.70 -35.23 34.18
N GLN A 21 1.48 -34.06 34.81
CA GLN A 21 0.29 -33.23 34.57
C GLN A 21 0.48 -32.12 33.53
N GLU A 22 1.64 -32.08 32.85
CA GLU A 22 1.85 -31.21 31.67
C GLU A 22 1.70 -31.96 30.33
N ALA A 23 1.26 -33.22 30.35
CA ALA A 23 0.88 -33.98 29.16
C ALA A 23 -0.64 -33.99 29.02
N GLY A 24 -1.21 -32.85 28.60
CA GLY A 24 -2.66 -32.76 28.46
C GLY A 24 -3.24 -31.36 28.23
N ARG A 25 -2.45 -30.33 27.93
CA ARG A 25 -3.01 -29.21 27.16
C ARG A 25 -3.18 -29.72 25.73
N GLN A 26 -4.31 -30.36 25.47
CA GLN A 26 -4.93 -30.27 24.16
C GLN A 26 -4.95 -28.77 23.87
N THR A 27 -4.07 -28.32 22.97
CA THR A 27 -4.14 -26.98 22.42
C THR A 27 -5.51 -26.91 21.77
N GLN A 28 -6.46 -26.28 22.46
CA GLN A 28 -7.73 -25.95 21.84
C GLN A 28 -7.34 -25.23 20.53
N PRO A 29 -7.84 -25.68 19.37
CA PRO A 29 -7.53 -25.01 18.12
C PRO A 29 -7.90 -23.54 18.34
N CYS A 30 -6.97 -22.64 17.99
CA CYS A 30 -7.20 -21.21 18.21
C CYS A 30 -8.62 -20.87 17.74
N ALA A 31 -9.41 -20.29 18.64
CA ALA A 31 -10.79 -19.92 18.38
C ALA A 31 -10.92 -18.93 17.21
N ILE A 32 -9.81 -18.35 16.75
CA ILE A 32 -9.79 -17.36 15.68
C ILE A 32 -9.36 -17.99 14.38
N SER A 33 -10.22 -17.83 13.38
CA SER A 33 -9.89 -18.12 12.00
C SER A 33 -9.65 -16.79 11.29
N CYS A 34 -8.38 -16.54 10.93
CA CYS A 34 -7.97 -15.32 10.26
C CYS A 34 -7.10 -15.66 9.05
N LYS A 35 -7.42 -15.06 7.90
CA LYS A 35 -6.67 -15.23 6.66
C LYS A 35 -6.53 -13.92 5.93
N LEU A 36 -5.31 -13.64 5.51
CA LEU A 36 -5.04 -12.64 4.48
C LEU A 36 -5.07 -13.25 3.08
N GLU A 37 -5.69 -12.54 2.16
CA GLU A 37 -5.64 -12.85 0.74
C GLU A 37 -4.35 -12.28 0.15
N THR A 38 -3.61 -13.14 -0.55
CA THR A 38 -2.29 -12.84 -1.08
C THR A 38 -2.32 -11.89 -2.29
N GLU A 39 -3.49 -11.52 -2.79
CA GLU A 39 -3.63 -10.63 -3.92
C GLU A 39 -3.84 -9.18 -3.45
N ILE A 40 -2.78 -8.37 -3.57
CA ILE A 40 -2.85 -6.93 -3.34
C ILE A 40 -3.45 -6.28 -4.57
N ARG A 41 -4.78 -6.10 -4.60
CA ARG A 41 -5.44 -5.29 -5.63
C ARG A 41 -5.58 -3.86 -5.15
N TYR A 42 -5.02 -2.94 -5.94
CA TYR A 42 -5.16 -1.49 -5.71
C TYR A 42 -4.70 -1.06 -4.32
N GLY A 43 -3.51 -1.47 -3.86
CA GLY A 43 -2.95 -1.03 -2.59
C GLY A 43 -3.77 -1.40 -1.33
N LYS A 44 -4.69 -2.36 -1.45
CA LYS A 44 -5.49 -2.87 -0.32
C LYS A 44 -5.14 -4.32 -0.03
N LEU A 45 -4.87 -4.59 1.24
CA LEU A 45 -4.88 -5.94 1.79
C LEU A 45 -6.31 -6.32 2.12
N ARG A 46 -6.76 -7.47 1.64
CA ARG A 46 -8.09 -8.00 1.95
C ARG A 46 -7.96 -9.32 2.65
N GLY A 47 -8.94 -9.63 3.48
CA GLY A 47 -8.99 -10.90 4.16
C GLY A 47 -10.26 -11.04 4.96
N TRP A 48 -10.23 -11.99 5.87
CA TRP A 48 -11.31 -12.24 6.81
C TRP A 48 -10.74 -12.69 8.16
N ALA A 49 -11.46 -12.35 9.22
CA ALA A 49 -11.17 -12.73 10.59
C ALA A 49 -12.49 -12.92 11.34
N TYR A 50 -12.68 -14.07 11.97
CA TYR A 50 -13.82 -14.33 12.86
C TYR A 50 -13.45 -15.30 13.98
N ASN A 51 -14.22 -15.23 15.07
CA ASN A 51 -14.15 -16.19 16.16
C ASN A 51 -15.09 -17.38 15.85
N VAL A 52 -14.53 -18.58 15.73
CA VAL A 52 -15.22 -19.83 15.45
C VAL A 52 -16.22 -20.19 16.55
N HIS A 53 -15.94 -19.84 17.80
CA HIS A 53 -16.83 -20.08 18.93
C HIS A 53 -17.85 -18.96 19.14
N ASN A 54 -17.56 -17.76 18.62
CA ASN A 54 -18.47 -16.63 18.66
C ASN A 54 -18.45 -15.84 17.33
N PRO A 55 -19.08 -16.36 16.26
CA PRO A 55 -18.98 -15.73 14.92
C PRO A 55 -19.56 -14.31 14.82
N GLY A 56 -20.37 -13.89 15.79
CA GLY A 56 -20.89 -12.52 15.88
C GLY A 56 -19.93 -11.52 16.52
N GLU A 57 -18.82 -11.98 17.08
CA GLU A 57 -17.77 -11.13 17.62
C GLU A 57 -17.06 -10.36 16.50
N ARG A 58 -16.99 -9.04 16.65
CA ARG A 58 -16.22 -8.19 15.74
C ARG A 58 -14.79 -8.14 16.22
N LEU A 59 -13.87 -8.59 15.37
CA LEU A 59 -12.46 -8.62 15.68
C LEU A 59 -11.77 -7.38 15.12
N THR A 60 -10.78 -6.87 15.84
CA THR A 60 -9.94 -5.76 15.38
C THR A 60 -8.67 -6.32 14.75
N VAL A 61 -8.55 -6.15 13.44
CA VAL A 61 -7.36 -6.55 12.68
C VAL A 61 -6.38 -5.39 12.64
N GLN A 62 -5.20 -5.61 13.21
CA GLN A 62 -4.10 -4.65 13.27
C GLN A 62 -3.09 -4.96 12.16
N LEU A 63 -2.71 -3.94 11.39
CA LEU A 63 -1.53 -3.96 10.53
C LEU A 63 -0.34 -3.44 11.32
N CYS A 64 0.66 -4.28 11.50
CA CYS A 64 1.86 -3.98 12.25
C CYS A 64 3.09 -3.91 11.33
N ARG A 65 4.06 -3.07 11.70
CA ARG A 65 5.39 -3.04 11.11
C ARG A 65 6.41 -3.01 12.23
N ASP A 66 7.40 -3.91 12.19
CA ASP A 66 8.45 -4.01 13.21
C ASP A 66 7.89 -4.10 14.65
N GLY A 67 6.67 -4.65 14.79
CA GLY A 67 5.96 -4.78 16.07
C GLY A 67 5.06 -3.59 16.44
N GLU A 68 5.15 -2.45 15.75
CA GLU A 68 4.29 -1.28 15.97
C GLU A 68 3.00 -1.36 15.18
N VAL A 69 1.87 -1.00 15.80
CA VAL A 69 0.56 -0.95 15.13
C VAL A 69 0.48 0.32 14.26
N LEU A 70 0.37 0.13 12.95
CA LEU A 70 0.22 1.22 11.99
C LEU A 70 -1.25 1.56 11.72
N GLN A 71 -2.12 0.56 11.72
CA GLN A 71 -3.53 0.73 11.43
C GLN A 71 -4.37 -0.36 12.07
N GLU A 72 -5.60 -0.03 12.45
CA GLU A 72 -6.61 -0.95 12.97
C GLU A 72 -7.86 -0.91 12.10
N VAL A 73 -8.44 -2.08 11.83
CA VAL A 73 -9.67 -2.22 11.05
C VAL A 73 -10.55 -3.31 11.65
N LEU A 74 -11.83 -3.01 11.81
CA LEU A 74 -12.83 -4.00 12.23
C LEU A 74 -13.14 -5.01 11.12
N SER A 75 -13.27 -6.28 11.50
CA SER A 75 -13.70 -7.38 10.61
C SER A 75 -15.21 -7.37 10.35
N CYS A 76 -15.77 -6.24 9.92
CA CYS A 76 -17.22 -6.07 9.77
C CYS A 76 -17.68 -5.91 8.32
N ARG A 77 -16.90 -6.39 7.34
CA ARG A 77 -17.29 -6.30 5.93
C ARG A 77 -17.99 -7.57 5.45
N PRO A 78 -19.06 -7.44 4.65
CA PRO A 78 -19.73 -8.59 4.05
C PRO A 78 -18.82 -9.28 3.04
N ARG A 79 -18.84 -10.62 3.07
CA ARG A 79 -18.11 -11.50 2.15
C ARG A 79 -19.06 -12.55 1.56
N PRO A 80 -20.04 -12.14 0.74
CA PRO A 80 -21.00 -13.07 0.14
C PRO A 80 -20.32 -14.11 -0.76
N ASP A 81 -19.15 -13.77 -1.31
CA ASP A 81 -18.29 -14.67 -2.08
C ASP A 81 -17.76 -15.86 -1.26
N LEU A 82 -17.73 -15.74 0.08
CA LEU A 82 -17.30 -16.79 1.00
C LEU A 82 -18.45 -17.49 1.72
N ALA A 83 -19.71 -17.13 1.44
CA ALA A 83 -20.88 -17.70 2.13
C ALA A 83 -20.99 -19.23 1.97
N HIS A 84 -20.52 -19.77 0.83
CA HIS A 84 -20.46 -21.22 0.58
C HIS A 84 -19.33 -21.93 1.33
N VAL A 85 -18.34 -21.20 1.82
CA VAL A 85 -17.13 -21.73 2.48
C VAL A 85 -17.19 -21.55 3.99
N ILE A 86 -17.78 -20.44 4.45
CA ILE A 86 -17.90 -20.08 5.86
C ILE A 86 -19.38 -19.74 6.12
N PRO A 87 -20.18 -20.72 6.58
CA PRO A 87 -21.63 -20.54 6.72
C PRO A 87 -21.95 -19.79 8.02
N THR A 88 -21.68 -18.49 8.06
CA THR A 88 -22.09 -17.59 9.14
C THR A 88 -22.94 -16.45 8.60
N PRO A 89 -23.97 -15.99 9.35
CA PRO A 89 -24.79 -14.85 8.95
C PRO A 89 -24.11 -13.50 9.26
N PHE A 90 -22.95 -13.50 9.90
CA PHE A 90 -22.24 -12.30 10.32
C PHE A 90 -21.20 -11.86 9.30
N ASP A 91 -20.90 -10.56 9.30
CA ASP A 91 -19.80 -10.00 8.53
C ASP A 91 -18.46 -10.27 9.23
N TYR A 92 -17.47 -10.74 8.46
CA TYR A 92 -16.15 -11.14 8.96
C TYR A 92 -14.99 -10.67 8.06
N GLY A 93 -15.30 -9.95 6.99
CA GLY A 93 -14.30 -9.42 6.07
C GLY A 93 -13.59 -8.19 6.63
N PHE A 94 -12.33 -8.00 6.23
CA PHE A 94 -11.61 -6.75 6.46
C PHE A 94 -10.94 -6.28 5.16
N ALA A 95 -10.67 -4.99 5.08
CA ALA A 95 -9.76 -4.45 4.08
C ALA A 95 -8.93 -3.32 4.68
N ILE A 96 -7.61 -3.43 4.57
CA ILE A 96 -6.65 -2.48 5.10
C ILE A 96 -5.98 -1.80 3.91
N SER A 97 -5.95 -0.47 3.93
CA SER A 97 -5.16 0.29 2.96
C SER A 97 -3.70 0.21 3.35
N LEU A 98 -2.82 -0.16 2.43
CA LEU A 98 -1.40 -0.18 2.72
C LEU A 98 -0.90 1.25 2.97
N PRO A 99 -0.13 1.47 4.06
CA PRO A 99 0.52 2.75 4.29
C PRO A 99 1.51 3.03 3.15
N VAL A 100 1.72 4.31 2.85
CA VAL A 100 2.72 4.73 1.85
C VAL A 100 4.09 4.32 2.34
N VAL A 101 4.73 3.37 1.66
CA VAL A 101 6.06 2.90 2.03
C VAL A 101 7.00 3.04 0.84
N ASP A 102 8.11 3.74 1.06
CA ASP A 102 9.18 3.84 0.06
C ASP A 102 9.99 2.54 0.07
N CYS A 103 9.56 1.56 -0.72
CA CYS A 103 10.19 0.24 -0.83
C CYS A 103 11.58 0.28 -1.50
N ARG A 104 12.05 1.46 -1.96
CA ARG A 104 13.37 1.60 -2.61
C ARG A 104 14.54 1.46 -1.63
N LYS A 105 14.31 1.62 -0.33
CA LYS A 105 15.36 1.58 0.71
C LYS A 105 15.47 0.25 1.45
N SER A 106 14.39 -0.53 1.52
CA SER A 106 14.34 -1.86 2.13
C SER A 106 12.99 -2.51 1.81
N PRO A 107 12.91 -3.85 1.61
CA PRO A 107 11.62 -4.53 1.61
C PRO A 107 10.87 -4.21 2.90
N ALA A 108 9.59 -3.84 2.77
CA ALA A 108 8.76 -3.53 3.92
C ALA A 108 7.97 -4.78 4.33
N ILE A 109 8.26 -5.28 5.53
CA ILE A 109 7.56 -6.43 6.09
C ILE A 109 6.47 -5.90 7.03
N PHE A 110 5.23 -6.30 6.75
CA PHE A 110 4.10 -6.07 7.64
C PHE A 110 3.62 -7.40 8.20
N SER A 111 3.09 -7.36 9.41
CA SER A 111 2.38 -8.48 10.01
C SER A 111 0.96 -8.07 10.35
N LEU A 112 0.04 -9.03 10.32
CA LEU A 112 -1.31 -8.86 10.80
C LEU A 112 -1.45 -9.54 12.15
N ARG A 113 -2.19 -8.87 13.03
CA ARG A 113 -2.55 -9.36 14.36
C ARG A 113 -4.04 -9.14 14.59
N VAL A 114 -4.67 -10.00 15.38
CA VAL A 114 -6.00 -9.74 15.94
C VAL A 114 -5.82 -9.17 17.33
N ALA A 115 -6.29 -7.95 17.59
CA ALA A 115 -5.99 -7.22 18.83
C ALA A 115 -6.46 -7.97 20.08
N GLU A 116 -7.66 -8.55 20.00
CA GLU A 116 -8.30 -9.32 21.07
C GLU A 116 -7.61 -10.66 21.31
N TYR A 117 -6.89 -11.17 20.30
CA TYR A 117 -6.20 -12.46 20.32
C TYR A 117 -4.80 -12.35 19.69
N PRO A 118 -3.84 -11.69 20.37
CA PRO A 118 -2.52 -11.38 19.80
C PRO A 118 -1.72 -12.60 19.33
N ASP A 119 -1.93 -13.75 19.98
CA ASP A 119 -1.24 -15.02 19.70
C ASP A 119 -1.99 -15.89 18.68
N ALA A 120 -3.15 -15.45 18.19
CA ALA A 120 -3.91 -16.19 17.19
C ALA A 120 -3.12 -16.29 15.87
N PRO A 121 -3.00 -17.49 15.27
CA PRO A 121 -2.34 -17.62 13.99
C PRO A 121 -3.16 -16.92 12.90
N VAL A 122 -2.53 -16.01 12.18
CA VAL A 122 -3.09 -15.40 10.97
C VAL A 122 -2.50 -16.12 9.76
N LYS A 123 -3.34 -16.86 9.02
CA LYS A 123 -2.93 -17.54 7.80
C LYS A 123 -2.54 -16.49 6.75
N ASN A 124 -1.34 -16.62 6.18
CA ASN A 124 -0.72 -15.61 5.32
C ASN A 124 -0.59 -14.21 6.00
N GLY A 125 -0.52 -14.17 7.34
CA GLY A 125 -0.52 -12.92 8.11
C GLY A 125 0.72 -12.06 7.97
N VAL A 126 1.76 -12.52 7.28
CA VAL A 126 2.94 -11.72 6.97
C VAL A 126 2.87 -11.27 5.52
N VAL A 127 2.93 -9.97 5.31
CA VAL A 127 3.01 -9.34 3.99
C VAL A 127 4.39 -8.77 3.81
N THR A 128 5.16 -9.37 2.91
CA THR A 128 6.38 -8.76 2.43
C THR A 128 6.04 -7.94 1.21
N LEU A 129 6.07 -6.61 1.33
CA LEU A 129 6.20 -5.74 0.16
C LEU A 129 7.65 -5.82 -0.27
N ALA A 130 7.95 -6.87 -1.05
CA ALA A 130 9.26 -7.06 -1.65
C ALA A 130 9.53 -5.96 -2.67
N MET A 131 10.80 -5.64 -2.85
CA MET A 131 11.26 -5.02 -4.09
C MET A 131 10.75 -5.89 -5.22
N CYS A 132 10.00 -5.30 -6.15
CA CYS A 132 9.55 -6.09 -7.28
C CYS A 132 10.72 -6.47 -8.16
N ASP A 133 10.55 -7.63 -8.79
CA ASP A 133 11.57 -8.42 -9.44
C ASP A 133 12.62 -7.61 -10.23
N LYS A 134 13.86 -8.06 -10.07
CA LYS A 134 15.12 -7.40 -10.44
C LYS A 134 15.28 -6.99 -11.92
N ASP A 135 14.37 -7.36 -12.82
CA ASP A 135 14.59 -7.21 -14.26
C ASP A 135 13.67 -6.21 -14.98
N SER A 136 12.75 -5.54 -14.28
CA SER A 136 12.10 -4.34 -14.84
C SER A 136 11.91 -3.25 -13.78
N VAL A 137 13.03 -2.69 -13.32
CA VAL A 137 12.98 -1.50 -12.47
C VAL A 137 12.22 -0.42 -13.25
N VAL A 138 11.15 0.12 -12.69
CA VAL A 138 10.48 1.29 -13.27
C VAL A 138 11.18 2.53 -12.74
N ARG A 139 11.56 3.44 -13.62
CA ARG A 139 11.90 4.82 -13.23
C ARG A 139 10.73 5.71 -13.58
N GLY A 140 10.29 6.51 -12.63
CA GLY A 140 9.20 7.44 -12.88
C GLY A 140 8.98 8.35 -11.71
N ALA A 141 8.37 9.49 -11.96
CA ALA A 141 8.03 10.45 -10.93
C ALA A 141 6.68 11.11 -11.20
N CYS A 142 5.95 11.39 -10.13
CA CYS A 142 4.88 12.37 -10.15
C CYS A 142 5.48 13.78 -10.14
N ASP A 143 4.89 14.70 -10.90
CA ASP A 143 5.24 16.11 -10.78
C ASP A 143 4.81 16.60 -9.38
N LYS A 144 5.67 17.37 -8.72
CA LYS A 144 5.48 17.79 -7.31
C LYS A 144 4.26 18.70 -7.09
N GLN A 145 3.62 19.19 -8.14
CA GLN A 145 2.53 20.15 -8.08
C GLN A 145 1.42 19.76 -9.05
N LEU A 146 0.18 20.05 -8.67
CA LEU A 146 -0.96 19.93 -9.58
C LEU A 146 -0.92 21.02 -10.66
N ASN A 147 -1.28 20.63 -11.87
CA ASN A 147 -1.64 21.57 -12.94
C ASN A 147 -3.17 21.68 -12.99
N GLY A 148 -3.72 22.65 -12.26
CA GLY A 148 -5.16 22.73 -12.00
C GLY A 148 -5.68 21.48 -11.29
N ARG A 149 -6.52 20.67 -11.96
CA ARG A 149 -7.04 19.39 -11.43
C ARG A 149 -6.32 18.17 -11.97
N PHE A 150 -5.13 18.35 -12.55
CA PHE A 150 -4.40 17.25 -13.16
C PHE A 150 -3.17 16.89 -12.35
N ILE A 151 -3.05 15.59 -12.08
CA ILE A 151 -1.79 14.95 -11.73
C ILE A 151 -1.06 14.67 -13.03
N ASN A 152 0.21 15.03 -13.10
CA ASN A 152 1.08 14.73 -14.22
C ASN A 152 2.33 14.03 -13.69
N GLY A 153 3.02 13.32 -14.57
CA GLY A 153 4.30 12.72 -14.26
C GLY A 153 4.81 11.94 -15.45
N TRP A 154 5.77 11.08 -15.20
CA TRP A 154 6.35 10.20 -16.20
C TRP A 154 6.72 8.84 -15.61
N ALA A 155 6.77 7.82 -16.45
CA ALA A 155 7.24 6.49 -16.09
C ALA A 155 7.85 5.80 -17.31
N VAL A 156 9.00 5.17 -17.12
CA VAL A 156 9.72 4.39 -18.11
C VAL A 156 10.24 3.10 -17.51
N ASP A 157 10.50 2.15 -18.40
CA ASP A 157 11.40 1.06 -18.11
C ASP A 157 12.82 1.58 -17.84
N ALA A 158 13.41 1.22 -16.71
CA ALA A 158 14.72 1.75 -16.32
C ALA A 158 15.86 1.23 -17.20
N ALA A 159 15.73 0.01 -17.75
CA ALA A 159 16.76 -0.64 -18.55
C ALA A 159 16.77 -0.13 -19.99
N THR A 160 15.59 0.05 -20.57
CA THR A 160 15.41 0.43 -21.98
C THR A 160 15.06 1.89 -22.18
N GLY A 161 14.57 2.58 -21.15
CA GLY A 161 14.07 3.96 -21.25
C GLY A 161 12.72 4.08 -21.97
N GLN A 162 12.09 2.96 -22.35
CA GLN A 162 10.82 2.95 -23.06
C GLN A 162 9.66 3.36 -22.14
N GLY A 163 8.75 4.17 -22.69
CA GLY A 163 7.50 4.54 -22.02
C GLY A 163 6.44 3.44 -22.08
N GLY A 164 5.16 3.83 -22.09
CA GLY A 164 4.05 2.88 -22.20
C GLY A 164 3.76 2.07 -20.94
N ARG A 165 4.33 2.48 -19.79
CA ARG A 165 4.07 1.84 -18.50
C ARG A 165 2.61 2.03 -18.09
N ARG A 166 1.94 0.94 -17.70
CA ARG A 166 0.57 1.00 -17.17
C ARG A 166 0.64 1.29 -15.68
N LEU A 167 0.01 2.38 -15.26
CA LEU A 167 0.05 2.91 -13.91
C LEU A 167 -1.33 2.82 -13.25
N VAL A 168 -1.35 2.54 -11.96
CA VAL A 168 -2.51 2.60 -11.07
C VAL A 168 -2.43 3.90 -10.27
N ILE A 169 -3.51 4.66 -10.28
CA ILE A 169 -3.67 5.90 -9.50
C ILE A 169 -4.56 5.64 -8.31
N MET A 170 -4.06 6.01 -7.15
CA MET A 170 -4.72 5.85 -5.86
C MET A 170 -4.85 7.21 -5.18
N ILE A 171 -5.96 7.41 -4.46
CA ILE A 171 -6.15 8.57 -3.58
C ILE A 171 -6.60 8.08 -2.21
N ASP A 172 -5.86 8.47 -1.17
CA ASP A 172 -6.08 8.03 0.23
C ASP A 172 -6.19 6.50 0.34
N GLY A 173 -5.36 5.78 -0.41
CA GLY A 173 -5.38 4.32 -0.48
C GLY A 173 -6.58 3.71 -1.22
N ASN A 174 -7.42 4.52 -1.87
CA ASN A 174 -8.52 4.05 -2.72
C ASN A 174 -8.17 4.14 -4.20
N PHE A 175 -8.54 3.10 -4.95
CA PHE A 175 -8.38 3.10 -6.41
C PHE A 175 -9.16 4.24 -7.03
N LEU A 176 -8.50 5.01 -7.89
CA LEU A 176 -9.15 5.99 -8.75
C LEU A 176 -9.29 5.45 -10.17
N THR A 177 -8.17 5.14 -10.83
CA THR A 177 -8.11 4.77 -12.25
C THR A 177 -6.78 4.13 -12.61
N GLU A 178 -6.74 3.50 -13.78
CA GLU A 178 -5.49 3.18 -14.49
C GLU A 178 -5.20 4.23 -15.57
N VAL A 179 -3.93 4.38 -15.94
CA VAL A 179 -3.46 5.26 -17.03
C VAL A 179 -2.21 4.65 -17.68
N ILE A 180 -2.00 4.89 -18.97
CA ILE A 180 -0.77 4.52 -19.67
C ILE A 180 0.14 5.74 -19.73
N ALA A 181 1.42 5.54 -19.48
CA ALA A 181 2.45 6.58 -19.57
C ALA A 181 2.95 6.73 -21.02
N ASP A 182 2.11 7.24 -21.92
CA ASP A 182 2.36 7.39 -23.35
C ASP A 182 2.31 8.85 -23.85
N ALA A 183 2.03 9.81 -22.96
CA ALA A 183 1.97 11.22 -23.31
C ALA A 183 3.38 11.81 -23.53
N PRO A 184 3.54 12.84 -24.38
CA PRO A 184 4.85 13.42 -24.66
C PRO A 184 5.40 14.22 -23.47
N ARG A 185 6.65 13.94 -23.10
CA ARG A 185 7.48 14.63 -22.10
C ARG A 185 8.87 14.91 -22.66
N HIS A 186 8.95 15.93 -23.53
CA HIS A 186 10.21 16.34 -24.16
C HIS A 186 11.26 16.80 -23.14
N ASP A 187 10.85 17.29 -21.98
CA ASP A 187 11.73 17.63 -20.86
C ASP A 187 12.49 16.41 -20.33
N ILE A 188 11.81 15.26 -20.21
CA ILE A 188 12.38 14.00 -19.74
C ILE A 188 13.34 13.41 -20.77
N ALA A 189 12.95 13.44 -22.06
CA ALA A 189 13.83 13.01 -23.15
C ALA A 189 15.10 13.87 -23.24
N LYS A 190 14.97 15.20 -23.13
CA LYS A 190 16.14 16.12 -23.12
C LYS A 190 17.07 15.89 -21.94
N ALA A 191 16.53 15.45 -20.80
CA ALA A 191 17.31 15.10 -19.62
C ALA A 191 17.98 13.72 -19.73
N GLY A 192 17.76 12.97 -20.83
CA GLY A 192 18.32 11.63 -21.02
C GLY A 192 17.70 10.58 -20.10
N LEU A 193 16.52 10.85 -19.54
CA LEU A 193 15.88 9.98 -18.56
C LEU A 193 14.99 8.90 -19.19
N GLY A 194 14.63 9.03 -20.46
CA GLY A 194 13.81 8.07 -21.20
C GLY A 194 13.33 8.63 -22.54
N GLU A 195 12.47 7.89 -23.24
CA GLU A 195 11.86 8.34 -24.51
C GLU A 195 10.85 9.48 -24.30
N VAL A 196 10.45 10.14 -25.40
CA VAL A 196 9.49 11.25 -25.34
C VAL A 196 8.12 10.80 -24.83
N ASN A 197 7.62 9.64 -25.25
CA ASN A 197 6.28 9.16 -24.92
C ASN A 197 6.26 8.36 -23.62
N CYS A 198 6.58 9.04 -22.51
CA CYS A 198 6.68 8.44 -21.18
C CYS A 198 5.82 9.16 -20.14
N GLY A 199 5.05 10.17 -20.53
CA GLY A 199 4.25 10.98 -19.64
C GLY A 199 2.89 10.37 -19.32
N PHE A 200 2.35 10.67 -18.15
CA PHE A 200 0.94 10.41 -17.84
C PHE A 200 0.26 11.68 -17.35
N ARG A 201 -1.06 11.76 -17.56
CA ARG A 201 -1.90 12.86 -17.09
C ARG A 201 -3.26 12.34 -16.65
N VAL A 202 -3.64 12.63 -15.40
CA VAL A 202 -4.86 12.12 -14.79
C VAL A 202 -5.66 13.27 -14.22
N ARG A 203 -6.93 13.36 -14.59
CA ARG A 203 -7.85 14.38 -14.08
C ARG A 203 -8.49 13.91 -12.78
N LEU A 204 -8.32 14.71 -11.73
CA LEU A 204 -8.94 14.48 -10.44
C LEU A 204 -10.42 14.90 -10.44
N PRO A 205 -11.32 14.05 -9.93
CA PRO A 205 -12.71 14.42 -9.67
C PRO A 205 -12.85 15.62 -8.73
N LYS A 206 -13.88 16.44 -8.95
CA LYS A 206 -14.07 17.69 -8.17
C LYS A 206 -14.26 17.45 -6.66
N TYR A 207 -14.81 16.30 -6.27
CA TYR A 207 -15.13 16.00 -4.87
C TYR A 207 -13.89 15.76 -3.99
N PHE A 208 -12.72 15.49 -4.56
CA PHE A 208 -11.45 15.48 -3.81
C PHE A 208 -10.92 16.89 -3.50
N PHE A 209 -11.67 17.92 -3.87
CA PHE A 209 -11.33 19.30 -3.57
C PHE A 209 -12.42 19.90 -2.68
N ASN A 210 -12.58 19.28 -1.51
CA ASN A 210 -13.58 19.61 -0.50
C ASN A 210 -12.99 20.45 0.65
N GLY A 211 -11.71 20.80 0.59
CA GLY A 211 -10.99 21.53 1.64
C GLY A 211 -10.03 20.65 2.46
N ASN A 212 -10.23 19.33 2.44
CA ASN A 212 -9.32 18.38 3.07
C ASN A 212 -8.07 18.16 2.22
N SER A 213 -6.98 17.73 2.88
CA SER A 213 -5.80 17.22 2.20
C SER A 213 -5.99 15.76 1.81
N HIS A 214 -5.66 15.45 0.57
CA HIS A 214 -5.73 14.11 0.00
C HIS A 214 -4.34 13.67 -0.49
N VAL A 215 -4.02 12.39 -0.35
CA VAL A 215 -2.72 11.82 -0.72
C VAL A 215 -2.85 11.02 -2.01
N VAL A 216 -2.06 11.37 -3.03
CA VAL A 216 -1.99 10.61 -4.29
C VAL A 216 -0.87 9.57 -4.21
N MET A 217 -1.15 8.35 -4.66
CA MET A 217 -0.12 7.36 -4.97
C MET A 217 -0.21 6.94 -6.45
N VAL A 218 0.94 6.85 -7.12
CA VAL A 218 1.08 6.34 -8.48
C VAL A 218 1.96 5.10 -8.43
N ILE A 219 1.45 3.99 -8.95
CA ILE A 219 2.09 2.68 -8.85
C ILE A 219 2.16 2.06 -10.24
N ASP A 220 3.29 1.50 -10.64
CA ASP A 220 3.33 0.65 -11.83
C ASP A 220 2.50 -0.62 -11.61
N SER A 221 1.60 -0.91 -12.55
CA SER A 221 0.62 -1.99 -12.39
C SER A 221 1.24 -3.39 -12.42
N VAL A 222 2.37 -3.56 -13.11
CA VAL A 222 3.04 -4.84 -13.28
C VAL A 222 3.98 -5.07 -12.10
N THR A 223 4.95 -4.17 -11.94
CA THR A 223 5.97 -4.26 -10.91
C THR A 223 5.51 -3.78 -9.54
N LYS A 224 4.33 -3.20 -9.40
CA LYS A 224 3.89 -2.64 -8.10
C LYS A 224 4.86 -1.58 -7.53
N THR A 225 5.77 -1.06 -8.35
CA THR A 225 6.74 -0.05 -7.94
C THR A 225 6.02 1.27 -7.75
N VAL A 226 6.19 1.87 -6.57
CA VAL A 226 5.67 3.20 -6.26
C VAL A 226 6.59 4.23 -6.94
N LEU A 227 6.03 5.13 -7.74
CA LEU A 227 6.83 6.14 -8.43
C LEU A 227 7.34 7.23 -7.48
N ASP A 228 8.43 7.88 -7.88
CA ASP A 228 9.05 8.96 -7.13
C ASP A 228 8.10 10.17 -6.98
N ASN A 229 8.34 10.99 -5.96
CA ASN A 229 7.54 12.19 -5.68
C ASN A 229 6.02 11.92 -5.58
N THR A 230 5.62 10.67 -5.34
CA THR A 230 4.25 10.34 -4.98
C THR A 230 4.07 10.46 -3.46
N GLY A 231 2.82 10.45 -2.99
CA GLY A 231 2.49 10.88 -1.62
C GLY A 231 2.25 12.40 -1.51
N VAL A 232 2.07 13.08 -2.64
CA VAL A 232 1.77 14.52 -2.68
C VAL A 232 0.41 14.75 -2.01
N LYS A 233 0.43 15.60 -0.97
CA LYS A 233 -0.80 16.15 -0.39
C LYS A 233 -1.31 17.24 -1.31
N PHE A 234 -2.58 17.17 -1.67
CA PHE A 234 -3.26 18.23 -2.40
C PHE A 234 -4.54 18.64 -1.70
N SER A 235 -4.92 19.89 -1.91
CA SER A 235 -6.07 20.57 -1.33
C SER A 235 -6.71 21.51 -2.35
N LEU A 236 -7.80 22.18 -1.95
CA LEU A 236 -8.39 23.26 -2.75
C LEU A 236 -7.41 24.40 -3.06
N ALA A 237 -6.48 24.70 -2.15
CA ALA A 237 -5.48 25.75 -2.35
C ALA A 237 -4.53 25.42 -3.51
N ASP A 238 -4.19 24.14 -3.68
CA ASP A 238 -3.26 23.68 -4.72
C ASP A 238 -3.84 23.85 -6.13
N ILE A 239 -5.17 23.76 -6.29
CA ILE A 239 -5.83 24.09 -7.56
C ILE A 239 -5.64 25.56 -7.90
N LYS A 240 -5.90 26.48 -6.94
CA LYS A 240 -5.82 27.93 -7.20
C LYS A 240 -4.41 28.30 -7.67
N ASN A 241 -3.42 27.81 -6.94
CA ASN A 241 -2.01 27.97 -7.30
C ASN A 241 -1.70 27.37 -8.68
N GLY A 242 -2.25 26.19 -9.00
CA GLY A 242 -2.10 25.56 -10.31
C GLY A 242 -2.67 26.39 -11.46
N LEU A 243 -3.89 26.92 -11.29
CA LEU A 243 -4.57 27.74 -12.30
C LEU A 243 -3.86 29.09 -12.53
N GLU A 244 -3.38 29.72 -11.46
CA GLU A 244 -2.60 30.96 -11.55
C GLU A 244 -1.29 30.75 -12.30
N ARG A 245 -0.58 29.64 -12.03
CA ARG A 245 0.63 29.28 -12.77
C ARG A 245 0.35 29.01 -14.24
N GLU A 246 -0.74 28.31 -14.56
CA GLU A 246 -1.11 28.04 -15.95
C GLU A 246 -1.43 29.34 -16.71
N ARG A 247 -2.14 30.28 -16.06
CA ARG A 247 -2.36 31.63 -16.61
C ARG A 247 -1.04 32.38 -16.86
N SER A 248 -0.14 32.37 -15.89
CA SER A 248 1.19 33.01 -16.02
C SER A 248 2.04 32.38 -17.12
N ARG A 249 1.99 31.05 -17.28
CA ARG A 249 2.70 30.33 -18.35
C ARG A 249 2.16 30.72 -19.73
N LEU A 250 0.85 30.69 -19.90
CA LEU A 250 0.20 31.07 -21.16
C LEU A 250 0.48 32.54 -21.52
N ALA A 251 0.43 33.44 -20.53
CA ALA A 251 0.80 34.85 -20.72
C ALA A 251 2.26 34.99 -21.19
N GLY A 252 3.19 34.25 -20.59
CA GLY A 252 4.59 34.23 -21.00
C GLY A 252 4.81 33.64 -22.40
N GLU A 253 4.10 32.58 -22.77
CA GLU A 253 4.16 31.97 -24.10
C GLU A 253 3.59 32.91 -25.17
N MET A 254 2.46 33.58 -24.91
CA MET A 254 1.92 34.62 -25.78
C MET A 254 2.91 35.77 -25.95
N TYR A 255 3.52 36.25 -24.88
CA TYR A 255 4.51 37.33 -24.94
C TYR A 255 5.76 36.94 -25.75
N LYS A 256 6.28 35.72 -25.57
CA LYS A 256 7.39 35.19 -26.39
C LYS A 256 7.00 35.01 -27.86
N SER A 257 5.74 34.63 -28.14
CA SER A 257 5.21 34.58 -29.51
C SER A 257 5.16 35.97 -30.14
N TYR A 258 4.62 36.96 -29.42
CA TYR A 258 4.56 38.36 -29.84
C TYR A 258 5.96 38.90 -30.18
N LEU A 259 6.95 38.71 -29.31
CA LEU A 259 8.32 39.17 -29.56
C LEU A 259 8.97 38.52 -30.79
N ARG A 260 8.71 37.23 -31.04
CA ARG A 260 9.20 36.55 -32.26
C ARG A 260 8.56 37.13 -33.52
N HIS A 261 7.27 37.43 -33.47
CA HIS A 261 6.54 38.01 -34.60
C HIS A 261 6.94 39.48 -34.86
N PHE A 262 7.21 40.25 -33.81
CA PHE A 262 7.60 41.66 -33.94
C PHE A 262 9.05 41.81 -34.41
N LYS A 263 9.99 40.98 -33.91
CA LYS A 263 11.39 41.00 -34.35
C LYS A 263 11.57 40.51 -35.80
N GLY A 264 10.69 39.64 -36.30
CA GLY A 264 10.70 39.20 -37.70
C GLY A 264 10.13 40.19 -38.71
N LYS A 265 9.51 41.29 -38.26
CA LYS A 265 8.99 42.38 -39.13
C LYS A 265 9.91 43.61 -39.20
N MET A 266 10.99 43.62 -38.42
CA MET A 266 11.97 44.72 -38.34
C MET A 266 13.34 44.34 -38.92
N ALA A 267 13.44 43.16 -39.53
CA ALA A 267 14.61 42.68 -40.28
C ALA A 267 14.18 42.51 -41.75
#